data_AF-A0A929QUR1-F1
#
_entry.id   AF-A0A929QUR1-F1
#
_cell.length_a   1.000
_cell.length_b   1.000
_cell.length_c   1.000
_cell.angle_alpha   90.00
_cell.angle_beta   90.00
_cell.angle_gamma   90.00
#
_symmetry.space_group_name_H-M   'P 1'
#
loop_
_entity.id
_entity.type
_entity.pdbx_description
1 polymer ?
#
loop_
_entity_poly.entity_id
_entity_poly.type
_entity_poly.pdbx_seq_one_letter_code
_entity_poly.pdbx_strand_id
1 'polypeptide(L)'
;MKKLYKIAALTSSAFILAQASLMTLTLNTPLVQVQAAPPQAPPGGGGGFGGSGTVNQGTTANELTEDGTVTDTQYSSTGDDENALRVTNAKVTLTGIKVDKTAGATSNTEDGDFYGMNAGLLATDGATVTIKDATVNTSAQNGNGIFSYGQGTTVNVADTTITTTADNSGGIQTTGGATMSATNLTVETAGNSAAAVRSDRGGGRVVVDGGTYTSKGYNSPAIYSTANITAKNGTFTAQNSEALVIEGQNSITLENATVEGNMSDTKGSSSDTNVHNVMIYQSMSGDAEVGKAAFTMTDGNLISNNGDLIYVTNTHADINLSNVTIKNLDTEGRLLAVLGNDASHGWGTAGANGANVTMTTQNQTLEGAIEVDTISTLNLTLGKGTNFTGTIKIVDNADGGKAVADNAVVTVEEGATWNLTGDVTLTSLTNKGTINFNGHTITLADGTVLK
;
A
#
# COMPACT_ATOMS: atom_id res chain seq x y z
N MET A 1 -35.96 85.04 25.34
CA MET A 1 -36.37 83.65 25.58
C MET A 1 -35.77 82.77 24.48
N LYS A 2 -35.15 81.66 24.92
CA LYS A 2 -34.46 80.52 24.26
C LYS A 2 -34.05 80.58 22.78
N LYS A 3 -32.76 80.24 22.58
CA LYS A 3 -31.98 80.18 21.35
C LYS A 3 -32.01 78.79 20.68
N LEU A 4 -32.02 78.85 19.34
CA LEU A 4 -31.26 78.13 18.32
C LEU A 4 -31.29 76.58 18.08
N TYR A 5 -31.75 76.24 16.85
CA TYR A 5 -31.14 75.50 15.70
C TYR A 5 -30.65 74.02 15.76
N LYS A 6 -31.21 73.25 14.80
CA LYS A 6 -30.59 72.44 13.69
C LYS A 6 -30.22 70.94 13.84
N ILE A 7 -30.48 70.23 12.70
CA ILE A 7 -29.73 69.12 12.03
C ILE A 7 -29.98 67.71 12.58
N ALA A 8 -30.11 66.59 11.84
CA ALA A 8 -30.17 66.17 10.42
C ALA A 8 -30.71 64.70 10.41
N ALA A 9 -31.55 64.23 9.47
CA ALA A 9 -31.28 63.65 8.13
C ALA A 9 -30.36 62.40 8.18
N LEU A 10 -30.56 61.28 7.44
CA LEU A 10 -31.22 61.01 6.16
C LEU A 10 -31.56 59.51 6.05
N THR A 11 -32.57 59.19 5.25
CA THR A 11 -32.99 57.85 4.79
C THR A 11 -32.49 57.59 3.35
N SER A 12 -32.24 56.33 2.97
CA SER A 12 -32.42 55.87 1.58
C SER A 12 -32.41 54.35 1.45
N SER A 13 -33.38 53.82 0.72
CA SER A 13 -33.40 52.47 0.11
C SER A 13 -34.48 52.47 -0.97
N ALA A 14 -34.13 52.19 -2.23
CA ALA A 14 -35.00 51.51 -3.20
C ALA A 14 -34.26 51.18 -4.52
N PHE A 15 -34.49 49.94 -4.94
CA PHE A 15 -34.16 49.21 -6.18
C PHE A 15 -34.56 49.87 -7.50
N ILE A 16 -33.82 49.58 -8.58
CA ILE A 16 -34.35 49.23 -9.93
C ILE A 16 -33.45 48.16 -10.60
N LEU A 17 -34.12 47.17 -11.21
CA LEU A 17 -33.66 46.01 -11.98
C LEU A 17 -33.10 46.36 -13.37
N ALA A 18 -32.12 45.61 -13.87
CA ALA A 18 -31.84 45.47 -15.30
C ALA A 18 -31.66 43.99 -15.67
N GLN A 19 -32.47 43.53 -16.63
CA GLN A 19 -32.43 42.18 -17.22
C GLN A 19 -31.26 42.05 -18.20
N ALA A 20 -30.58 40.91 -18.18
CA ALA A 20 -29.84 40.39 -19.32
C ALA A 20 -30.18 38.90 -19.50
N SER A 21 -30.74 38.60 -20.67
CA SER A 21 -31.03 37.25 -21.16
C SER A 21 -29.73 36.57 -21.58
N LEU A 22 -29.50 35.34 -21.11
CA LEU A 22 -28.57 34.41 -21.72
C LEU A 22 -29.16 33.00 -21.67
N MET A 23 -29.08 32.35 -22.82
CA MET A 23 -29.65 31.06 -23.19
C MET A 23 -29.36 29.94 -22.17
N THR A 24 -30.40 29.17 -21.87
CA THR A 24 -30.33 27.86 -21.24
C THR A 24 -29.64 26.87 -22.19
N LEU A 25 -28.46 26.41 -21.81
CA LEU A 25 -27.86 25.17 -22.30
C LEU A 25 -28.15 24.09 -21.25
N THR A 26 -29.08 23.17 -21.54
CA THR A 26 -29.33 22.01 -20.70
C THR A 26 -28.23 20.97 -20.90
N LEU A 27 -27.31 20.88 -19.94
CA LEU A 27 -26.40 19.74 -19.78
C LEU A 27 -26.99 18.79 -18.73
N ASN A 28 -27.45 17.63 -19.18
CA ASN A 28 -27.80 16.50 -18.34
C ASN A 28 -26.50 15.76 -17.97
N THR A 29 -25.96 16.03 -16.79
CA THR A 29 -24.90 15.21 -16.17
C THR A 29 -25.24 15.02 -14.68
N PRO A 30 -25.08 13.82 -14.12
CA PRO A 30 -25.42 13.56 -12.73
C PRO A 30 -24.53 14.37 -11.79
N LEU A 31 -25.15 14.92 -10.74
CA LEU A 31 -24.48 15.63 -9.66
C LEU A 31 -23.49 14.69 -8.96
N VAL A 32 -22.19 14.88 -9.21
CA VAL A 32 -21.15 14.41 -8.29
C VAL A 32 -21.20 15.34 -7.09
N GLN A 33 -21.68 14.85 -5.94
CA GLN A 33 -21.49 15.55 -4.68
C GLN A 33 -19.99 15.59 -4.38
N VAL A 34 -19.41 16.78 -4.43
CA VAL A 34 -18.07 17.03 -3.89
C VAL A 34 -18.18 16.89 -2.37
N GLN A 35 -17.81 15.73 -1.85
CA GLN A 35 -17.65 15.50 -0.42
C GLN A 35 -16.42 16.28 0.03
N ALA A 36 -16.59 17.17 1.00
CA ALA A 36 -15.53 17.98 1.55
C ALA A 36 -14.40 17.08 2.10
N ALA A 37 -13.15 17.45 1.81
CA ALA A 37 -11.98 16.81 2.40
C ALA A 37 -12.10 16.79 3.93
N PRO A 38 -11.69 15.71 4.62
CA PRO A 38 -11.69 15.68 6.07
C PRO A 38 -10.84 16.84 6.62
N PRO A 39 -11.24 17.51 7.71
CA PRO A 39 -10.42 18.52 8.35
C PRO A 39 -9.08 17.89 8.78
N GLN A 40 -7.97 18.52 8.36
CA GLN A 40 -6.63 18.15 8.82
C GLN A 40 -6.58 18.19 10.35
N ALA A 41 -6.10 17.10 10.95
CA ALA A 41 -5.88 17.02 12.38
C ALA A 41 -4.83 18.07 12.82
N PRO A 42 -4.99 18.70 14.00
CA PRO A 42 -3.96 19.58 14.54
C PRO A 42 -2.70 18.78 14.92
N PRO A 43 -1.50 19.40 14.94
CA PRO A 43 -0.26 18.70 15.23
C PRO A 43 -0.22 18.29 16.72
N GLY A 44 -0.47 17.02 17.00
CA GLY A 44 -0.27 16.39 18.31
C GLY A 44 1.15 15.88 18.42
N GLY A 45 1.95 16.47 19.31
CA GLY A 45 3.37 16.19 19.45
C GLY A 45 3.69 14.89 20.20
N GLY A 46 4.88 14.34 19.90
CA GLY A 46 5.46 13.28 20.72
C GLY A 46 6.52 12.36 20.12
N GLY A 47 7.04 12.63 18.91
CA GLY A 47 8.19 11.90 18.34
C GLY A 47 8.61 12.59 17.05
N GLY A 48 9.75 13.27 17.05
CA GLY A 48 10.20 14.01 15.88
C GLY A 48 10.63 13.05 14.77
N PHE A 49 9.81 12.91 13.73
CA PHE A 49 10.22 12.36 12.44
C PHE A 49 11.05 13.42 11.72
N GLY A 50 12.32 13.49 12.10
CA GLY A 50 13.29 14.44 11.58
C GLY A 50 14.08 13.84 10.43
N GLY A 51 13.43 13.63 9.28
CA GLY A 51 14.18 13.40 8.05
C GLY A 51 15.08 14.59 7.78
N SER A 52 16.35 14.35 7.48
CA SER A 52 17.24 15.43 7.05
C SER A 52 16.62 16.03 5.78
N GLY A 53 16.38 17.34 5.74
CA GLY A 53 15.79 18.02 4.58
C GLY A 53 16.70 18.02 3.34
N THR A 54 17.72 17.17 3.30
CA THR A 54 18.79 17.09 2.31
C THR A 54 19.00 15.64 1.89
N VAL A 55 18.98 15.37 0.59
CA VAL A 55 19.29 14.04 0.04
C VAL A 55 20.74 13.70 0.39
N ASN A 56 20.95 12.58 1.08
CA ASN A 56 22.28 12.06 1.40
C ASN A 56 22.39 10.60 0.98
N GLN A 57 23.25 10.33 0.01
CA GLN A 57 23.46 8.98 -0.55
C GLN A 57 24.78 8.37 -0.07
N GLY A 58 25.52 9.08 0.79
CA GLY A 58 26.87 8.69 1.19
C GLY A 58 27.93 8.87 0.10
N THR A 59 29.11 8.28 0.30
CA THR A 59 30.18 8.21 -0.70
C THR A 59 29.98 7.00 -1.63
N THR A 60 30.89 6.82 -2.59
CA THR A 60 30.90 5.65 -3.45
C THR A 60 32.32 5.12 -3.67
N ALA A 61 32.50 3.81 -3.59
CA ALA A 61 33.76 3.16 -3.89
C ALA A 61 34.04 3.16 -5.41
N ASN A 62 32.98 3.08 -6.22
CA ASN A 62 33.05 3.04 -7.68
C ASN A 62 31.90 3.86 -8.28
N GLU A 63 32.21 4.77 -9.19
CA GLU A 63 31.20 5.61 -9.85
C GLU A 63 31.31 5.52 -11.37
N LEU A 64 30.18 5.36 -12.04
CA LEU A 64 30.05 5.45 -13.49
C LEU A 64 29.22 6.69 -13.83
N THR A 65 29.87 7.64 -14.51
CA THR A 65 29.29 8.95 -14.88
C THR A 65 29.24 9.18 -16.40
N GLU A 66 29.67 8.19 -17.18
CA GLU A 66 29.67 8.22 -18.64
C GLU A 66 28.88 7.01 -19.19
N ASP A 67 28.25 7.21 -20.35
CA ASP A 67 27.54 6.16 -21.06
C ASP A 67 28.50 5.01 -21.42
N GLY A 68 28.04 3.77 -21.28
CA GLY A 68 28.92 2.65 -21.58
C GLY A 68 28.35 1.26 -21.35
N THR A 69 29.22 0.27 -21.51
CA THR A 69 28.93 -1.14 -21.24
C THR A 69 30.08 -1.72 -20.44
N VAL A 70 29.74 -2.43 -19.37
CA VAL A 70 30.68 -3.14 -18.49
C VAL A 70 30.28 -4.60 -18.43
N THR A 71 31.25 -5.49 -18.59
CA THR A 71 31.06 -6.94 -18.55
C THR A 71 31.97 -7.58 -17.51
N ASP A 72 31.50 -8.61 -16.81
CA ASP A 72 32.29 -9.52 -15.97
C ASP A 72 33.22 -8.83 -14.96
N THR A 73 32.79 -7.68 -14.45
CA THR A 73 33.57 -6.84 -13.53
C THR A 73 33.05 -6.97 -12.11
N GLN A 74 33.96 -6.96 -11.12
CA GLN A 74 33.62 -6.96 -9.70
C GLN A 74 33.76 -5.57 -9.09
N TYR A 75 32.74 -5.17 -8.33
CA TYR A 75 32.71 -3.96 -7.51
C TYR A 75 32.52 -4.34 -6.05
N SER A 76 33.26 -3.72 -5.15
CA SER A 76 33.17 -4.01 -3.71
C SER A 76 33.34 -2.77 -2.86
N SER A 77 32.63 -2.71 -1.73
CA SER A 77 32.85 -1.70 -0.68
C SER A 77 32.73 -2.33 0.71
N THR A 78 33.54 -1.79 1.62
CA THR A 78 33.48 -2.04 3.08
C THR A 78 33.41 -0.73 3.88
N GLY A 79 33.35 0.43 3.21
CA GLY A 79 33.38 1.75 3.85
C GLY A 79 32.06 2.09 4.55
N ASP A 80 32.09 3.00 5.52
CA ASP A 80 30.87 3.52 6.16
C ASP A 80 30.15 4.45 5.19
N ASP A 81 28.81 4.43 5.19
CA ASP A 81 27.97 5.28 4.34
C ASP A 81 28.44 5.30 2.86
N GLU A 82 28.78 4.14 2.30
CA GLU A 82 29.44 4.04 1.00
C GLU A 82 28.77 2.99 0.11
N ASN A 83 28.40 3.38 -1.11
CA ASN A 83 27.93 2.43 -2.12
C ASN A 83 29.07 1.59 -2.68
N ALA A 84 28.82 0.32 -3.01
CA ALA A 84 29.81 -0.48 -3.74
C ALA A 84 29.92 -0.04 -5.21
N LEU A 85 28.79 0.27 -5.85
CA LEU A 85 28.71 0.84 -7.19
C LEU A 85 27.62 1.91 -7.25
N ARG A 86 27.96 3.08 -7.80
CA ARG A 86 27.00 4.14 -8.12
C ARG A 86 27.03 4.45 -9.62
N VAL A 87 25.85 4.62 -10.22
CA VAL A 87 25.70 5.14 -11.59
C VAL A 87 24.93 6.46 -11.52
N THR A 88 25.55 7.53 -12.00
CA THR A 88 25.06 8.91 -11.85
C THR A 88 24.90 9.54 -13.23
N ASN A 89 23.67 9.95 -13.58
CA ASN A 89 23.36 10.69 -14.82
C ASN A 89 23.98 10.07 -16.10
N ALA A 90 23.98 8.74 -16.20
CA ALA A 90 24.60 8.01 -17.30
C ALA A 90 23.72 6.85 -17.79
N LYS A 91 23.90 6.45 -19.04
CA LYS A 91 23.28 5.26 -19.63
C LYS A 91 24.27 4.11 -19.68
N VAL A 92 24.13 3.15 -18.76
CA VAL A 92 25.09 2.07 -18.57
C VAL A 92 24.43 0.70 -18.75
N THR A 93 25.10 -0.20 -19.46
CA THR A 93 24.76 -1.64 -19.47
C THR A 93 25.79 -2.41 -18.65
N LEU A 94 25.33 -3.22 -17.71
CA LEU A 94 26.12 -4.04 -16.80
C LEU A 94 25.75 -5.50 -17.04
N THR A 95 26.69 -6.35 -17.46
CA THR A 95 26.43 -7.77 -17.75
C THR A 95 27.42 -8.66 -17.02
N GLY A 96 26.98 -9.71 -16.35
CA GLY A 96 27.89 -10.65 -15.66
C GLY A 96 28.61 -10.04 -14.45
N ILE A 97 28.20 -8.86 -13.98
CA ILE A 97 28.92 -8.16 -12.91
C ILE A 97 28.67 -8.81 -11.55
N LYS A 98 29.63 -8.62 -10.63
CA LYS A 98 29.47 -8.96 -9.22
C LYS A 98 29.60 -7.71 -8.36
N VAL A 99 28.65 -7.47 -7.47
CA VAL A 99 28.66 -6.31 -6.56
C VAL A 99 28.59 -6.80 -5.13
N ASP A 100 29.55 -6.42 -4.29
CA ASP A 100 29.63 -6.85 -2.89
C ASP A 100 29.73 -5.66 -1.92
N LYS A 101 28.70 -5.44 -1.11
CA LYS A 101 28.72 -4.49 0.01
C LYS A 101 28.78 -5.25 1.33
N THR A 102 29.97 -5.61 1.79
CA THR A 102 30.14 -6.62 2.84
C THR A 102 30.29 -6.05 4.25
N ALA A 103 30.59 -4.76 4.39
CA ALA A 103 30.72 -4.07 5.66
C ALA A 103 30.46 -2.55 5.49
N GLY A 104 30.53 -1.83 6.61
CA GLY A 104 30.27 -0.40 6.71
C GLY A 104 29.15 -0.11 7.69
N ALA A 105 29.33 0.90 8.53
CA ALA A 105 28.27 1.45 9.35
C ALA A 105 27.29 2.26 8.49
N THR A 106 26.07 2.41 8.99
CA THR A 106 25.09 3.40 8.54
C THR A 106 25.02 4.48 9.60
N SER A 107 25.28 5.74 9.23
CA SER A 107 25.12 6.87 10.15
C SER A 107 23.66 7.29 10.32
N ASN A 108 22.82 6.96 9.34
CA ASN A 108 21.40 7.26 9.33
C ASN A 108 20.61 6.22 8.52
N THR A 109 19.70 5.51 9.17
CA THR A 109 18.89 4.49 8.50
C THR A 109 17.92 5.06 7.47
N GLU A 110 17.40 6.27 7.69
CA GLU A 110 16.52 6.95 6.74
C GLU A 110 17.24 7.27 5.43
N ASP A 111 18.51 7.66 5.48
CA ASP A 111 19.28 7.96 4.26
C ASP A 111 19.51 6.68 3.44
N GLY A 112 19.65 5.53 4.11
CA GLY A 112 19.68 4.23 3.46
C GLY A 112 18.33 3.81 2.86
N ASP A 113 17.26 3.99 3.62
CA ASP A 113 15.89 3.61 3.22
C ASP A 113 15.33 4.51 2.10
N PHE A 114 15.65 5.80 2.10
CA PHE A 114 15.04 6.76 1.17
C PHE A 114 15.96 7.17 0.02
N TYR A 115 17.28 7.18 0.23
CA TYR A 115 18.24 7.76 -0.73
C TYR A 115 19.29 6.76 -1.22
N GLY A 116 19.29 5.53 -0.71
CA GLY A 116 20.18 4.47 -1.17
C GLY A 116 21.60 4.55 -0.64
N MET A 117 21.81 5.23 0.51
CA MET A 117 23.08 5.14 1.24
C MET A 117 23.40 3.68 1.58
N ASN A 118 24.68 3.30 1.51
CA ASN A 118 25.15 1.90 1.66
C ASN A 118 24.64 0.88 0.63
N ALA A 119 23.83 1.23 -0.36
CA ALA A 119 23.38 0.26 -1.36
C ALA A 119 24.56 -0.45 -2.07
N GLY A 120 24.37 -1.72 -2.42
CA GLY A 120 25.28 -2.46 -3.29
C GLY A 120 25.42 -1.75 -4.63
N LEU A 121 24.30 -1.55 -5.32
CA LEU A 121 24.23 -0.79 -6.57
C LEU A 121 23.18 0.32 -6.44
N LEU A 122 23.61 1.57 -6.58
CA LEU A 122 22.73 2.75 -6.64
C LEU A 122 22.72 3.34 -8.06
N ALA A 123 21.55 3.48 -8.65
CA ALA A 123 21.32 4.34 -9.82
C ALA A 123 20.63 5.64 -9.38
N THR A 124 21.14 6.79 -9.82
CA THR A 124 20.62 8.10 -9.40
C THR A 124 20.75 9.18 -10.49
N ASP A 125 20.14 10.33 -10.25
CA ASP A 125 20.31 11.58 -11.00
C ASP A 125 20.03 11.43 -12.50
N GLY A 126 18.96 10.71 -12.86
CA GLY A 126 18.57 10.52 -14.25
C GLY A 126 19.29 9.39 -14.98
N ALA A 127 20.06 8.55 -14.26
CA ALA A 127 20.73 7.40 -14.84
C ALA A 127 19.74 6.41 -15.49
N THR A 128 20.15 5.78 -16.58
CA THR A 128 19.44 4.65 -17.20
C THR A 128 20.35 3.43 -17.17
N VAL A 129 20.10 2.50 -16.25
CA VAL A 129 20.96 1.34 -16.04
C VAL A 129 20.25 0.08 -16.54
N THR A 130 20.94 -0.71 -17.35
CA THR A 130 20.51 -2.06 -17.74
C THR A 130 21.44 -3.07 -17.09
N ILE A 131 20.91 -4.02 -16.32
CA ILE A 131 21.66 -5.02 -15.56
C ILE A 131 21.21 -6.40 -16.02
N LYS A 132 22.16 -7.28 -16.34
CA LYS A 132 21.86 -8.66 -16.74
C LYS A 132 22.87 -9.64 -16.17
N ASP A 133 22.42 -10.84 -15.82
CA ASP A 133 23.28 -11.97 -15.42
C ASP A 133 24.20 -11.61 -14.25
N ALA A 134 23.75 -10.73 -13.35
CA ALA A 134 24.58 -10.18 -12.28
C ALA A 134 24.42 -10.96 -10.96
N THR A 135 25.34 -10.73 -10.02
CA THR A 135 25.21 -11.16 -8.63
C THR A 135 25.47 -9.97 -7.71
N VAL A 136 24.52 -9.67 -6.82
CA VAL A 136 24.63 -8.57 -5.84
C VAL A 136 24.50 -9.15 -4.43
N ASN A 137 25.54 -9.00 -3.61
CA ASN A 137 25.54 -9.45 -2.21
C ASN A 137 25.77 -8.28 -1.27
N THR A 138 24.95 -8.17 -0.23
CA THR A 138 25.12 -7.14 0.78
C THR A 138 24.95 -7.71 2.18
N SER A 139 25.79 -7.26 3.11
CA SER A 139 25.74 -7.68 4.53
C SER A 139 25.97 -6.54 5.51
N ALA A 140 26.09 -5.30 5.03
CA ALA A 140 26.06 -4.09 5.86
C ALA A 140 24.61 -3.67 6.13
N GLN A 141 24.33 -3.05 7.27
CA GLN A 141 23.03 -2.43 7.55
C GLN A 141 22.72 -1.35 6.51
N ASN A 142 21.47 -1.24 6.07
CA ASN A 142 21.07 -0.44 4.89
C ASN A 142 21.78 -0.83 3.58
N GLY A 143 22.40 -2.02 3.54
CA GLY A 143 22.98 -2.58 2.33
C GLY A 143 21.87 -3.03 1.38
N ASN A 144 21.07 -2.12 0.83
CA ASN A 144 20.06 -2.47 -0.17
C ASN A 144 20.76 -3.11 -1.38
N GLY A 145 20.15 -4.13 -2.01
CA GLY A 145 20.74 -4.81 -3.16
C GLY A 145 20.91 -3.87 -4.35
N ILE A 146 19.81 -3.65 -5.08
CA ILE A 146 19.74 -2.70 -6.20
C ILE A 146 18.76 -1.58 -5.86
N PHE A 147 19.24 -0.35 -5.88
CA PHE A 147 18.49 0.85 -5.51
C PHE A 147 18.39 1.81 -6.70
N SER A 148 17.19 2.34 -6.96
CA SER A 148 16.98 3.42 -7.92
C SER A 148 16.34 4.63 -7.25
N TYR A 149 17.01 5.77 -7.35
CA TYR A 149 16.59 7.02 -6.73
C TYR A 149 16.36 8.14 -7.76
N GLY A 150 15.29 8.92 -7.55
CA GLY A 150 15.09 10.21 -8.20
C GLY A 150 14.35 10.14 -9.55
N GLN A 151 13.61 11.21 -9.84
CA GLN A 151 12.84 11.33 -11.08
C GLN A 151 13.76 11.25 -12.31
N GLY A 152 13.32 10.50 -13.31
CA GLY A 152 14.08 10.27 -14.55
C GLY A 152 15.08 9.11 -14.47
N THR A 153 15.41 8.64 -13.28
CA THR A 153 16.24 7.44 -13.11
C THR A 153 15.45 6.18 -13.47
N THR A 154 16.05 5.31 -14.29
CA THR A 154 15.47 4.04 -14.72
C THR A 154 16.46 2.90 -14.52
N VAL A 155 16.01 1.82 -13.89
CA VAL A 155 16.75 0.56 -13.79
C VAL A 155 15.97 -0.56 -14.47
N ASN A 156 16.61 -1.23 -15.43
CA ASN A 156 16.12 -2.47 -16.04
C ASN A 156 17.05 -3.59 -15.59
N VAL A 157 16.55 -4.58 -14.86
CA VAL A 157 17.37 -5.70 -14.33
C VAL A 157 16.77 -7.03 -14.74
N ALA A 158 17.59 -7.94 -15.22
CA ALA A 158 17.17 -9.27 -15.63
C ALA A 158 18.14 -10.36 -15.17
N ASP A 159 17.62 -11.57 -14.94
CA ASP A 159 18.40 -12.81 -14.73
C ASP A 159 19.50 -12.64 -13.65
N THR A 160 19.18 -11.91 -12.58
CA THR A 160 20.15 -11.48 -11.57
C THR A 160 19.80 -12.05 -10.20
N THR A 161 20.83 -12.48 -9.47
CA THR A 161 20.70 -12.96 -8.09
C THR A 161 21.07 -11.85 -7.12
N ILE A 162 20.22 -11.61 -6.12
CA ILE A 162 20.40 -10.59 -5.09
C ILE A 162 20.24 -11.21 -3.72
N THR A 163 21.22 -11.05 -2.85
CA THR A 163 21.17 -11.52 -1.46
C THR A 163 21.52 -10.39 -0.51
N THR A 164 20.63 -10.09 0.43
CA THR A 164 20.89 -9.12 1.50
C THR A 164 20.69 -9.79 2.86
N THR A 165 21.57 -9.52 3.83
CA THR A 165 21.54 -10.24 5.12
C THR A 165 21.30 -9.39 6.36
N ALA A 166 21.50 -8.08 6.30
CA ALA A 166 21.39 -7.19 7.46
C ALA A 166 20.07 -6.45 7.49
N ASP A 167 19.78 -5.78 8.61
CA ASP A 167 18.57 -4.99 8.79
C ASP A 167 18.50 -3.81 7.80
N ASN A 168 17.27 -3.35 7.52
CA ASN A 168 16.96 -2.25 6.61
C ASN A 168 17.53 -2.43 5.18
N SER A 169 17.76 -3.69 4.77
CA SER A 169 18.46 -4.01 3.52
C SER A 169 17.53 -4.72 2.55
N GLY A 170 16.70 -3.96 1.83
CA GLY A 170 15.79 -4.46 0.81
C GLY A 170 16.52 -5.08 -0.39
N GLY A 171 15.83 -5.98 -1.10
CA GLY A 171 16.38 -6.65 -2.28
C GLY A 171 16.50 -5.70 -3.47
N ILE A 172 15.35 -5.32 -4.03
CA ILE A 172 15.22 -4.22 -4.98
C ILE A 172 14.42 -3.08 -4.38
N GLN A 173 14.88 -1.83 -4.55
CA GLN A 173 14.26 -0.67 -3.93
C GLN A 173 14.15 0.53 -4.88
N THR A 174 12.96 1.12 -4.95
CA THR A 174 12.65 2.28 -5.80
C THR A 174 12.07 3.42 -4.98
N THR A 175 12.68 4.61 -5.05
CA THR A 175 12.22 5.79 -4.32
C THR A 175 12.39 7.07 -5.15
N GLY A 176 11.86 8.20 -4.66
CA GLY A 176 12.05 9.51 -5.27
C GLY A 176 11.48 9.67 -6.69
N GLY A 177 10.51 8.84 -7.08
CA GLY A 177 9.89 8.89 -8.42
C GLY A 177 10.66 8.14 -9.52
N ALA A 178 11.64 7.30 -9.15
CA ALA A 178 12.36 6.45 -10.10
C ALA A 178 11.47 5.35 -10.71
N THR A 179 11.97 4.72 -11.78
CA THR A 179 11.32 3.56 -12.42
C THR A 179 12.22 2.33 -12.38
N MET A 180 11.66 1.19 -11.99
CA MET A 180 12.33 -0.10 -12.01
C MET A 180 11.54 -1.13 -12.80
N SER A 181 12.22 -1.86 -13.68
CA SER A 181 11.69 -3.04 -14.39
C SER A 181 12.59 -4.23 -14.11
N ALA A 182 12.05 -5.26 -13.48
CA ALA A 182 12.76 -6.46 -13.07
C ALA A 182 12.18 -7.70 -13.77
N THR A 183 13.05 -8.55 -14.31
CA THR A 183 12.64 -9.78 -14.99
C THR A 183 13.44 -10.97 -14.48
N ASN A 184 12.74 -12.01 -14.03
CA ASN A 184 13.35 -13.29 -13.65
C ASN A 184 14.51 -13.15 -12.63
N LEU A 185 14.29 -12.39 -11.55
CA LEU A 185 15.28 -12.27 -10.48
C LEU A 185 15.17 -13.40 -9.47
N THR A 186 16.28 -13.71 -8.80
CA THR A 186 16.28 -14.50 -7.57
C THR A 186 16.72 -13.59 -6.43
N VAL A 187 15.79 -13.22 -5.55
CA VAL A 187 16.03 -12.26 -4.47
C VAL A 187 15.79 -12.92 -3.13
N GLU A 188 16.79 -12.88 -2.24
CA GLU A 188 16.65 -13.27 -0.85
C GLU A 188 17.08 -12.15 0.09
N THR A 189 16.25 -11.84 1.07
CA THR A 189 16.56 -10.88 2.15
C THR A 189 16.37 -11.54 3.51
N ALA A 190 17.22 -11.21 4.49
CA ALA A 190 17.18 -11.87 5.81
C ALA A 190 16.99 -10.95 7.02
N GLY A 191 17.35 -9.67 6.92
CA GLY A 191 17.28 -8.73 8.04
C GLY A 191 15.86 -8.27 8.36
N ASN A 192 15.70 -7.60 9.50
CA ASN A 192 14.49 -6.88 9.85
C ASN A 192 14.28 -5.67 8.93
N SER A 193 13.04 -5.33 8.59
CA SER A 193 12.73 -4.21 7.66
C SER A 193 13.41 -4.36 6.28
N ALA A 194 13.42 -5.57 5.73
CA ALA A 194 14.13 -5.92 4.51
C ALA A 194 13.18 -6.60 3.52
N ALA A 195 12.22 -5.87 2.95
CA ALA A 195 11.34 -6.42 1.93
C ALA A 195 12.12 -6.83 0.67
N ALA A 196 11.69 -7.91 0.01
CA ALA A 196 12.36 -8.40 -1.21
C ALA A 196 12.10 -7.46 -2.41
N VAL A 197 10.87 -6.97 -2.53
CA VAL A 197 10.50 -5.86 -3.41
C VAL A 197 10.03 -4.69 -2.56
N ARG A 198 10.72 -3.56 -2.63
CA ARG A 198 10.43 -2.39 -1.80
C ARG A 198 10.27 -1.14 -2.64
N SER A 199 9.37 -0.26 -2.24
CA SER A 199 9.46 1.16 -2.56
C SER A 199 9.34 1.97 -1.29
N ASP A 200 9.79 3.22 -1.33
CA ASP A 200 9.68 4.11 -0.18
C ASP A 200 9.40 5.58 -0.59
N ARG A 201 9.65 6.53 0.30
CA ARG A 201 9.38 7.97 0.17
C ARG A 201 9.54 8.52 -1.26
N GLY A 202 8.52 9.27 -1.69
CA GLY A 202 8.47 9.89 -3.03
C GLY A 202 7.96 8.98 -4.15
N GLY A 203 7.60 7.73 -3.83
CA GLY A 203 6.97 6.78 -4.74
C GLY A 203 7.83 6.42 -5.95
N GLY A 204 7.16 6.08 -7.06
CA GLY A 204 7.80 5.62 -8.29
C GLY A 204 6.96 4.60 -9.03
N ARG A 205 7.60 3.84 -9.92
CA ARG A 205 6.95 2.72 -10.61
C ARG A 205 7.85 1.49 -10.62
N VAL A 206 7.31 0.37 -10.18
CA VAL A 206 8.01 -0.92 -10.18
C VAL A 206 7.22 -1.91 -11.02
N VAL A 207 7.90 -2.58 -11.95
CA VAL A 207 7.35 -3.69 -12.73
C VAL A 207 8.21 -4.92 -12.49
N VAL A 208 7.60 -6.03 -12.12
CA VAL A 208 8.25 -7.32 -11.92
C VAL A 208 7.60 -8.36 -12.84
N ASP A 209 8.39 -9.14 -13.55
CA ASP A 209 7.91 -10.25 -14.38
C ASP A 209 8.76 -11.52 -14.16
N GLY A 210 8.15 -12.54 -13.57
CA GLY A 210 8.80 -13.79 -13.19
C GLY A 210 9.74 -13.65 -12.00
N GLY A 211 10.46 -14.72 -11.69
CA GLY A 211 11.44 -14.77 -10.60
C GLY A 211 10.86 -15.18 -9.24
N THR A 212 11.75 -15.25 -8.26
CA THR A 212 11.46 -15.63 -6.87
C THR A 212 12.00 -14.58 -5.92
N TYR A 213 11.13 -14.08 -5.05
CA TYR A 213 11.41 -12.99 -4.11
C TYR A 213 11.06 -13.47 -2.70
N THR A 214 12.05 -13.66 -1.86
CA THR A 214 11.86 -14.21 -0.52
C THR A 214 12.43 -13.29 0.54
N SER A 215 11.58 -12.85 1.47
CA SER A 215 11.98 -12.17 2.70
C SER A 215 11.88 -13.11 3.90
N LYS A 216 12.94 -13.15 4.70
CA LYS A 216 13.04 -14.05 5.87
C LYS A 216 12.93 -13.32 7.20
N GLY A 217 13.16 -12.01 7.22
CA GLY A 217 13.10 -11.21 8.44
C GLY A 217 11.69 -10.87 8.91
N TYR A 218 11.62 -10.18 10.05
CA TYR A 218 10.39 -9.56 10.56
C TYR A 218 10.21 -8.16 9.96
N ASN A 219 8.99 -7.61 9.99
CA ASN A 219 8.67 -6.32 9.36
C ASN A 219 9.12 -6.26 7.88
N SER A 220 9.17 -7.42 7.23
CA SER A 220 9.81 -7.59 5.94
C SER A 220 8.83 -8.27 5.01
N PRO A 221 7.79 -7.56 4.56
CA PRO A 221 6.83 -8.15 3.67
C PRO A 221 7.51 -8.56 2.35
N ALA A 222 6.89 -9.47 1.60
CA ALA A 222 7.47 -9.88 0.32
C ALA A 222 7.48 -8.69 -0.66
N ILE A 223 6.39 -7.90 -0.65
CA ILE A 223 6.25 -6.64 -1.37
C ILE A 223 5.79 -5.54 -0.39
N TYR A 224 6.57 -4.46 -0.29
CA TYR A 224 6.22 -3.24 0.45
C TYR A 224 6.04 -2.07 -0.53
N SER A 225 4.90 -1.39 -0.47
CA SER A 225 4.47 -0.43 -1.49
C SER A 225 4.08 0.94 -0.94
N THR A 226 4.95 1.90 -1.23
CA THR A 226 4.72 3.35 -1.26
C THR A 226 4.74 3.92 -2.70
N ALA A 227 4.63 3.04 -3.69
CA ALA A 227 4.67 3.35 -5.12
C ALA A 227 3.59 2.57 -5.88
N ASN A 228 3.57 2.69 -7.20
CA ASN A 228 2.76 1.80 -8.04
C ASN A 228 3.58 0.57 -8.45
N ILE A 229 3.21 -0.59 -7.93
CA ILE A 229 3.88 -1.87 -8.17
C ILE A 229 2.99 -2.77 -9.02
N THR A 230 3.53 -3.30 -10.11
CA THR A 230 2.89 -4.35 -10.91
C THR A 230 3.80 -5.57 -10.94
N ALA A 231 3.31 -6.72 -10.49
CA ALA A 231 4.08 -7.96 -10.50
C ALA A 231 3.34 -9.08 -11.21
N LYS A 232 4.05 -9.81 -12.07
CA LYS A 232 3.49 -10.86 -12.93
C LYS A 232 4.30 -12.14 -12.85
N ASN A 233 3.65 -13.29 -12.96
CA ASN A 233 4.29 -14.61 -13.17
C ASN A 233 5.36 -15.02 -12.12
N GLY A 234 5.46 -14.29 -11.01
CA GLY A 234 6.50 -14.46 -9.99
C GLY A 234 5.99 -15.16 -8.74
N THR A 235 6.94 -15.57 -7.90
CA THR A 235 6.65 -16.08 -6.54
C THR A 235 7.22 -15.12 -5.49
N PHE A 236 6.39 -14.70 -4.56
CA PHE A 236 6.70 -13.72 -3.52
C PHE A 236 6.37 -14.34 -2.16
N THR A 237 7.37 -14.48 -1.29
CA THR A 237 7.22 -15.19 -0.02
C THR A 237 7.81 -14.38 1.12
N ALA A 238 7.00 -14.11 2.14
CA ALA A 238 7.45 -13.61 3.43
C ALA A 238 7.34 -14.71 4.48
N GLN A 239 8.48 -15.11 5.06
CA GLN A 239 8.51 -16.26 5.99
C GLN A 239 8.05 -15.91 7.41
N ASN A 240 8.15 -14.65 7.80
CA ASN A 240 7.87 -14.17 9.16
C ASN A 240 7.10 -12.83 9.16
N SER A 241 6.50 -12.45 8.04
CA SER A 241 5.86 -11.15 7.83
C SER A 241 4.69 -11.27 6.86
N GLU A 242 4.03 -10.15 6.64
CA GLU A 242 2.94 -9.97 5.69
C GLU A 242 3.40 -10.36 4.27
N ALA A 243 2.51 -10.91 3.47
CA ALA A 243 2.76 -11.04 2.04
C ALA A 243 2.91 -9.66 1.37
N LEU A 244 1.98 -8.75 1.65
CA LEU A 244 1.85 -7.46 0.96
C LEU A 244 1.56 -6.35 1.96
N VAL A 245 2.22 -5.20 1.79
CA VAL A 245 1.90 -3.96 2.50
C VAL A 245 1.74 -2.83 1.51
N ILE A 246 0.63 -2.08 1.61
CA ILE A 246 0.31 -0.92 0.78
C ILE A 246 0.04 0.29 1.68
N GLU A 247 0.79 1.36 1.45
CA GLU A 247 0.67 2.60 2.22
C GLU A 247 0.10 3.75 1.41
N GLY A 248 -0.91 4.40 1.94
CA GLY A 248 -1.51 5.61 1.39
C GLY A 248 -1.99 5.48 -0.05
N GLN A 249 -1.76 6.52 -0.87
CA GLN A 249 -2.20 6.58 -2.27
C GLN A 249 -1.30 5.76 -3.20
N ASN A 250 -1.15 4.47 -2.93
CA ASN A 250 -0.28 3.58 -3.69
C ASN A 250 -0.98 2.29 -4.09
N SER A 251 -0.33 1.48 -4.93
CA SER A 251 -0.99 0.31 -5.48
C SER A 251 -0.08 -0.89 -5.68
N ILE A 252 -0.68 -2.06 -5.48
CA ILE A 252 -0.12 -3.34 -5.91
C ILE A 252 -1.11 -3.98 -6.89
N THR A 253 -0.62 -4.29 -8.08
CA THR A 253 -1.33 -5.07 -9.11
C THR A 253 -0.59 -6.37 -9.36
N LEU A 254 -1.26 -7.51 -9.18
CA LEU A 254 -0.72 -8.84 -9.36
C LEU A 254 -1.43 -9.58 -10.50
N GLU A 255 -0.67 -10.21 -11.38
CA GLU A 255 -1.19 -11.04 -12.47
C GLU A 255 -0.49 -12.39 -12.50
N ASN A 256 -1.24 -13.48 -12.32
CA ASN A 256 -0.69 -14.85 -12.34
C ASN A 256 0.53 -15.02 -11.40
N ALA A 257 0.49 -14.37 -10.22
CA ALA A 257 1.54 -14.44 -9.21
C ALA A 257 1.15 -15.39 -8.08
N THR A 258 2.14 -16.00 -7.44
CA THR A 258 1.96 -16.69 -6.16
C THR A 258 2.53 -15.82 -5.06
N VAL A 259 1.70 -15.45 -4.10
CA VAL A 259 2.10 -14.61 -2.97
C VAL A 259 1.74 -15.31 -1.67
N GLU A 260 2.70 -15.40 -0.77
CA GLU A 260 2.60 -16.12 0.48
C GLU A 260 3.18 -15.30 1.64
N GLY A 261 2.46 -15.23 2.76
CA GLY A 261 2.93 -14.61 3.99
C GLY A 261 2.71 -15.52 5.20
N ASN A 262 3.43 -15.22 6.27
CA ASN A 262 3.43 -15.95 7.54
C ASN A 262 3.82 -14.99 8.66
N MET A 263 3.00 -13.97 8.86
CA MET A 263 3.26 -12.94 9.87
C MET A 263 3.31 -13.57 11.27
N SER A 264 4.24 -13.13 12.10
CA SER A 264 4.38 -13.68 13.45
C SER A 264 3.40 -13.04 14.44
N ASP A 265 2.82 -13.85 15.33
CA ASP A 265 1.93 -13.40 16.40
C ASP A 265 2.59 -12.50 17.45
N THR A 266 3.92 -12.56 17.56
CA THR A 266 4.66 -11.96 18.67
C THR A 266 5.81 -11.08 18.22
N LYS A 267 6.09 -11.05 16.91
CA LYS A 267 7.26 -10.39 16.35
C LYS A 267 6.87 -9.65 15.08
N GLY A 268 6.88 -8.34 15.19
CA GLY A 268 6.42 -7.44 14.14
C GLY A 268 5.97 -6.16 14.83
N SER A 269 6.07 -5.04 14.13
CA SER A 269 5.65 -3.74 14.64
C SER A 269 4.14 -3.59 14.70
N SER A 270 3.37 -4.57 14.23
CA SER A 270 1.90 -4.53 14.16
C SER A 270 1.24 -5.79 14.74
N SER A 271 2.04 -6.76 15.23
CA SER A 271 1.56 -8.06 15.72
C SER A 271 0.60 -7.97 16.90
N ASP A 272 0.74 -6.95 17.74
CA ASP A 272 -0.14 -6.66 18.88
C ASP A 272 -1.47 -6.01 18.48
N THR A 273 -1.53 -5.42 17.28
CA THR A 273 -2.72 -4.78 16.72
C THR A 273 -3.54 -5.80 15.93
N ASN A 274 -2.91 -6.46 14.96
CA ASN A 274 -3.56 -7.42 14.08
C ASN A 274 -2.50 -8.28 13.39
N VAL A 275 -2.66 -9.60 13.39
CA VAL A 275 -1.86 -10.50 12.54
C VAL A 275 -2.59 -10.67 11.22
N HIS A 276 -1.91 -10.38 10.11
CA HIS A 276 -2.49 -10.37 8.78
C HIS A 276 -1.49 -10.75 7.68
N ASN A 277 -2.03 -11.10 6.52
CA ASN A 277 -1.27 -11.42 5.33
C ASN A 277 -1.14 -10.23 4.38
N VAL A 278 -2.20 -9.43 4.21
CA VAL A 278 -2.19 -8.21 3.40
C VAL A 278 -2.58 -7.03 4.27
N MET A 279 -1.71 -6.02 4.34
CA MET A 279 -1.97 -4.77 5.04
C MET A 279 -2.21 -3.64 4.04
N ILE A 280 -3.30 -2.88 4.24
CA ILE A 280 -3.56 -1.66 3.48
C ILE A 280 -3.86 -0.55 4.48
N TYR A 281 -2.96 0.43 4.60
CA TYR A 281 -3.08 1.45 5.64
C TYR A 281 -2.49 2.80 5.26
N GLN A 282 -2.63 3.78 6.15
CA GLN A 282 -1.91 5.04 6.09
C GLN A 282 -1.13 5.23 7.40
N SER A 283 0.18 5.41 7.31
CA SER A 283 1.06 5.60 8.46
C SER A 283 1.05 7.01 9.06
N MET A 284 0.57 8.02 8.32
CA MET A 284 0.63 9.45 8.66
C MET A 284 2.06 10.00 8.84
N SER A 285 3.10 9.26 8.45
CA SER A 285 4.51 9.68 8.56
C SER A 285 4.90 10.79 7.57
N GLY A 286 4.18 10.88 6.45
CA GLY A 286 4.53 11.74 5.32
C GLY A 286 5.34 11.02 4.22
N ASP A 287 5.64 9.73 4.39
CA ASP A 287 6.39 8.94 3.38
C ASP A 287 5.54 8.59 2.16
N ALA A 288 4.24 8.38 2.39
CA ALA A 288 3.25 8.14 1.37
C ALA A 288 2.18 9.24 1.40
N GLU A 289 1.80 9.72 0.21
CA GLU A 289 0.72 10.69 0.04
C GLU A 289 -0.61 10.12 0.56
N VAL A 290 -1.39 10.97 1.23
CA VAL A 290 -2.72 10.57 1.71
C VAL A 290 -3.66 10.40 0.53
N GLY A 291 -4.32 9.25 0.46
CA GLY A 291 -5.32 9.01 -0.56
C GLY A 291 -5.85 7.59 -0.56
N LYS A 292 -6.25 7.14 -1.74
CA LYS A 292 -6.87 5.83 -1.92
C LYS A 292 -5.84 4.82 -2.39
N ALA A 293 -5.63 3.78 -1.60
CA ALA A 293 -4.85 2.61 -1.96
C ALA A 293 -5.61 1.74 -2.97
N ALA A 294 -4.88 0.99 -3.78
CA ALA A 294 -5.47 0.00 -4.68
C ALA A 294 -4.75 -1.34 -4.62
N PHE A 295 -5.49 -2.41 -4.35
CA PHE A 295 -5.02 -3.77 -4.47
C PHE A 295 -5.80 -4.48 -5.56
N THR A 296 -5.11 -4.96 -6.59
CA THR A 296 -5.72 -5.76 -7.66
C THR A 296 -4.96 -7.06 -7.82
N MET A 297 -5.67 -8.18 -7.88
CA MET A 297 -5.08 -9.48 -8.19
C MET A 297 -5.96 -10.23 -9.18
N THR A 298 -5.34 -10.67 -10.28
CA THR A 298 -5.98 -11.50 -11.32
C THR A 298 -5.18 -12.78 -11.50
N ASP A 299 -5.86 -13.92 -11.45
CA ASP A 299 -5.24 -15.26 -11.48
C ASP A 299 -4.23 -15.47 -10.32
N GLY A 300 -3.57 -16.63 -10.28
CA GLY A 300 -2.53 -16.92 -9.30
C GLY A 300 -3.04 -17.37 -7.93
N ASN A 301 -2.19 -17.23 -6.89
CA ASN A 301 -2.45 -17.73 -5.54
C ASN A 301 -2.14 -16.67 -4.49
N LEU A 302 -3.08 -16.43 -3.56
CA LEU A 302 -2.85 -15.65 -2.35
C LEU A 302 -2.96 -16.58 -1.14
N ILE A 303 -1.84 -16.79 -0.46
CA ILE A 303 -1.70 -17.77 0.63
C ILE A 303 -1.38 -17.02 1.91
N SER A 304 -2.24 -17.19 2.93
CA SER A 304 -1.99 -16.77 4.30
C SER A 304 -1.70 -18.00 5.15
N ASN A 305 -0.54 -18.07 5.77
CA ASN A 305 -0.24 -19.11 6.76
C ASN A 305 -0.73 -18.75 8.17
N ASN A 306 -0.89 -17.46 8.47
CA ASN A 306 -1.21 -16.98 9.81
C ASN A 306 -1.95 -15.64 9.78
N GLY A 307 -3.01 -15.50 10.58
CA GLY A 307 -3.78 -14.27 10.72
C GLY A 307 -4.82 -14.01 9.62
N ASP A 308 -5.38 -12.81 9.64
CA ASP A 308 -6.37 -12.35 8.69
C ASP A 308 -5.80 -12.32 7.26
N LEU A 309 -6.61 -12.66 6.25
CA LEU A 309 -6.15 -12.59 4.87
C LEU A 309 -5.87 -11.14 4.44
N ILE A 310 -6.78 -10.22 4.76
CA ILE A 310 -6.65 -8.78 4.43
C ILE A 310 -7.09 -7.95 5.63
N TYR A 311 -6.22 -7.03 6.06
CA TYR A 311 -6.48 -6.02 7.07
C TYR A 311 -6.37 -4.62 6.45
N VAL A 312 -7.41 -3.81 6.63
CA VAL A 312 -7.45 -2.42 6.17
C VAL A 312 -7.76 -1.50 7.35
N THR A 313 -6.95 -0.45 7.52
CA THR A 313 -7.15 0.57 8.56
C THR A 313 -6.69 1.96 8.12
N ASN A 314 -7.27 3.02 8.67
CA ASN A 314 -6.86 4.42 8.46
C ASN A 314 -6.67 4.83 6.98
N THR A 315 -7.39 4.22 6.03
CA THR A 315 -7.23 4.55 4.60
C THR A 315 -8.47 4.22 3.78
N HIS A 316 -8.52 4.79 2.58
CA HIS A 316 -9.46 4.35 1.55
C HIS A 316 -8.80 3.27 0.70
N ALA A 317 -9.51 2.21 0.36
CA ALA A 317 -8.95 1.12 -0.45
C ALA A 317 -9.94 0.62 -1.52
N ASP A 318 -9.46 0.49 -2.75
CA ASP A 318 -10.11 -0.32 -3.77
C ASP A 318 -9.46 -1.70 -3.83
N ILE A 319 -10.23 -2.75 -3.63
CA ILE A 319 -9.77 -4.14 -3.69
C ILE A 319 -10.49 -4.86 -4.82
N ASN A 320 -9.74 -5.38 -5.79
CA ASN A 320 -10.28 -6.10 -6.94
C ASN A 320 -9.65 -7.48 -7.05
N LEU A 321 -10.46 -8.53 -6.87
CA LEU A 321 -10.00 -9.93 -6.96
C LEU A 321 -10.73 -10.66 -8.09
N SER A 322 -9.98 -11.26 -9.01
CA SER A 322 -10.54 -12.00 -10.14
C SER A 322 -9.82 -13.33 -10.35
N ASN A 323 -10.54 -14.45 -10.26
CA ASN A 323 -10.00 -15.79 -10.50
C ASN A 323 -8.75 -16.14 -9.66
N VAL A 324 -8.67 -15.62 -8.42
CA VAL A 324 -7.52 -15.86 -7.53
C VAL A 324 -7.74 -17.13 -6.73
N THR A 325 -6.75 -17.99 -6.61
CA THR A 325 -6.80 -19.10 -5.65
C THR A 325 -6.42 -18.59 -4.27
N ILE A 326 -7.38 -18.42 -3.38
CA ILE A 326 -7.14 -17.95 -2.01
C ILE A 326 -7.04 -19.16 -1.08
N LYS A 327 -5.99 -19.16 -0.24
CA LYS A 327 -5.81 -20.15 0.84
C LYS A 327 -5.55 -19.39 2.14
N ASN A 328 -6.53 -19.37 3.02
CA ASN A 328 -6.33 -18.94 4.40
C ASN A 328 -6.13 -20.19 5.26
N LEU A 329 -4.91 -20.42 5.75
CA LEU A 329 -4.56 -21.63 6.51
C LEU A 329 -4.76 -21.44 8.02
N ASP A 330 -4.84 -20.20 8.48
CA ASP A 330 -5.32 -19.90 9.83
C ASP A 330 -6.85 -19.85 9.82
N THR A 331 -7.46 -20.86 10.45
CA THR A 331 -8.92 -21.01 10.48
C THR A 331 -9.62 -20.01 11.39
N GLU A 332 -8.88 -19.35 12.29
CA GLU A 332 -9.42 -18.30 13.15
C GLU A 332 -9.30 -16.90 12.50
N GLY A 333 -8.43 -16.77 11.48
CA GLY A 333 -8.25 -15.54 10.72
C GLY A 333 -9.47 -15.17 9.88
N ARG A 334 -9.79 -13.88 9.83
CA ARG A 334 -10.85 -13.33 8.96
C ARG A 334 -10.43 -13.34 7.50
N LEU A 335 -11.42 -13.40 6.62
CA LEU A 335 -11.24 -13.12 5.20
C LEU A 335 -10.89 -11.64 4.97
N LEU A 336 -11.56 -10.74 5.70
CA LEU A 336 -11.35 -9.30 5.58
C LEU A 336 -11.70 -8.60 6.89
N ALA A 337 -10.77 -7.79 7.38
CA ALA A 337 -10.93 -6.93 8.54
C ALA A 337 -10.88 -5.46 8.10
N VAL A 338 -12.00 -4.74 8.22
CA VAL A 338 -12.15 -3.33 7.85
C VAL A 338 -12.39 -2.53 9.13
N LEU A 339 -11.30 -2.15 9.80
CA LEU A 339 -11.35 -1.68 11.19
C LEU A 339 -10.54 -0.39 11.40
N GLY A 340 -10.94 0.41 12.37
CA GLY A 340 -10.08 1.39 13.01
C GLY A 340 -8.94 0.72 13.78
N ASN A 341 -8.02 1.56 14.27
CA ASN A 341 -6.92 1.15 15.12
C ASN A 341 -6.85 2.06 16.35
N ASP A 342 -6.08 1.62 17.34
CA ASP A 342 -5.93 2.29 18.64
C ASP A 342 -4.93 3.47 18.62
N ALA A 343 -4.40 3.80 17.44
CA ALA A 343 -3.38 4.80 17.18
C ALA A 343 -2.04 4.61 17.92
N SER A 344 -1.79 3.46 18.55
CA SER A 344 -0.54 3.14 19.25
C SER A 344 0.68 3.18 18.32
N HIS A 345 0.47 2.89 17.04
CA HIS A 345 1.47 2.91 15.96
C HIS A 345 1.47 4.22 15.14
N GLY A 346 0.72 5.24 15.58
CA GLY A 346 0.64 6.55 14.92
C GLY A 346 -0.28 6.61 13.70
N TRP A 347 -1.06 5.56 13.43
CA TRP A 347 -1.94 5.46 12.26
C TRP A 347 -3.26 6.21 12.47
N GLY A 348 -3.19 7.53 12.49
CA GLY A 348 -4.35 8.40 12.62
C GLY A 348 -4.77 8.61 14.07
N THR A 349 -6.08 8.70 14.32
CA THR A 349 -6.65 8.96 15.66
C THR A 349 -7.67 7.88 16.02
N ALA A 350 -7.49 7.30 17.22
CA ALA A 350 -8.39 6.32 17.79
C ALA A 350 -9.85 6.82 17.79
N GLY A 351 -10.77 5.98 17.33
CA GLY A 351 -12.20 6.30 17.23
C GLY A 351 -12.62 7.29 16.11
N ALA A 352 -11.70 7.69 15.20
CA ALA A 352 -12.02 8.64 14.13
C ALA A 352 -11.64 8.16 12.73
N ASN A 353 -10.49 7.51 12.57
CA ASN A 353 -9.93 7.15 11.27
C ASN A 353 -10.13 5.66 10.92
N GLY A 354 -11.38 5.26 10.74
CA GLY A 354 -11.71 3.92 10.24
C GLY A 354 -11.24 3.69 8.80
N ALA A 355 -11.41 2.46 8.32
CA ALA A 355 -11.16 2.12 6.92
C ALA A 355 -12.37 2.43 6.02
N ASN A 356 -12.13 2.76 4.75
CA ASN A 356 -13.16 2.90 3.73
C ASN A 356 -12.84 2.02 2.53
N VAL A 357 -13.54 0.91 2.40
CA VAL A 357 -13.20 -0.15 1.44
C VAL A 357 -14.28 -0.29 0.38
N THR A 358 -13.87 -0.25 -0.89
CA THR A 358 -14.66 -0.77 -2.00
C THR A 358 -14.02 -2.07 -2.48
N MET A 359 -14.72 -3.19 -2.33
CA MET A 359 -14.23 -4.51 -2.76
C MET A 359 -15.11 -5.06 -3.87
N THR A 360 -14.50 -5.43 -5.00
CA THR A 360 -15.18 -6.09 -6.12
C THR A 360 -14.52 -7.43 -6.41
N THR A 361 -15.35 -8.46 -6.60
CA THR A 361 -14.88 -9.83 -6.89
C THR A 361 -15.52 -10.37 -8.15
N GLN A 362 -14.77 -11.16 -8.93
CA GLN A 362 -15.30 -11.83 -10.13
C GLN A 362 -14.70 -13.23 -10.26
N ASN A 363 -15.52 -14.22 -10.65
CA ASN A 363 -15.09 -15.62 -10.78
C ASN A 363 -14.31 -16.12 -9.56
N GLN A 364 -14.70 -15.67 -8.36
CA GLN A 364 -13.90 -15.81 -7.16
C GLN A 364 -14.51 -16.85 -6.23
N THR A 365 -13.70 -17.69 -5.60
CA THR A 365 -14.13 -18.46 -4.43
C THR A 365 -13.61 -17.76 -3.19
N LEU A 366 -14.51 -17.40 -2.27
CA LEU A 366 -14.21 -16.73 -1.00
C LEU A 366 -14.74 -17.57 0.15
N GLU A 367 -13.96 -17.71 1.21
CA GLU A 367 -14.36 -18.38 2.44
C GLU A 367 -13.87 -17.58 3.66
N GLY A 368 -14.72 -17.46 4.68
CA GLY A 368 -14.35 -16.86 5.96
C GLY A 368 -15.24 -15.68 6.38
N ALA A 369 -14.93 -15.11 7.54
CA ALA A 369 -15.65 -13.99 8.09
C ALA A 369 -15.13 -12.65 7.56
N ILE A 370 -16.05 -11.70 7.33
CA ILE A 370 -15.74 -10.29 7.09
C ILE A 370 -16.23 -9.50 8.30
N GLU A 371 -15.37 -8.64 8.83
CA GLU A 371 -15.67 -7.79 9.97
C GLU A 371 -15.48 -6.32 9.60
N VAL A 372 -16.46 -5.50 9.94
CA VAL A 372 -16.41 -4.04 9.74
C VAL A 372 -16.79 -3.37 11.05
N ASP A 373 -15.97 -2.45 11.54
CA ASP A 373 -16.31 -1.75 12.77
C ASP A 373 -17.22 -0.54 12.54
N THR A 374 -17.77 0.00 13.63
CA THR A 374 -18.75 1.09 13.58
C THR A 374 -18.21 2.36 12.94
N ILE A 375 -16.89 2.60 12.91
CA ILE A 375 -16.31 3.81 12.30
C ILE A 375 -15.79 3.60 10.87
N SER A 376 -15.90 2.38 10.35
CA SER A 376 -15.41 1.99 9.02
C SER A 376 -16.55 1.64 8.06
N THR A 377 -16.26 1.69 6.76
CA THR A 377 -17.23 1.41 5.68
C THR A 377 -16.71 0.33 4.74
N LEU A 378 -17.61 -0.54 4.30
CA LEU A 378 -17.39 -1.56 3.28
C LEU A 378 -18.50 -1.49 2.23
N ASN A 379 -18.12 -1.26 0.99
CA ASN A 379 -18.94 -1.49 -0.19
C ASN A 379 -18.46 -2.74 -0.92
N LEU A 380 -19.16 -3.85 -0.73
CA LEU A 380 -18.79 -5.17 -1.28
C LEU A 380 -19.68 -5.52 -2.47
N THR A 381 -19.06 -5.79 -3.62
CA THR A 381 -19.71 -6.36 -4.80
C THR A 381 -19.24 -7.79 -5.02
N LEU A 382 -20.15 -8.74 -4.82
CA LEU A 382 -20.00 -10.13 -5.28
C LEU A 382 -20.43 -10.18 -6.73
N GLY A 383 -19.46 -10.08 -7.64
CA GLY A 383 -19.69 -10.08 -9.07
C GLY A 383 -19.96 -11.47 -9.64
N LYS A 384 -20.28 -11.51 -10.94
CA LYS A 384 -20.59 -12.75 -11.66
C LYS A 384 -19.53 -13.84 -11.43
N GLY A 385 -19.99 -15.06 -11.17
CA GLY A 385 -19.13 -16.23 -10.97
C GLY A 385 -18.49 -16.30 -9.59
N THR A 386 -18.69 -15.30 -8.72
CA THR A 386 -18.22 -15.36 -7.34
C THR A 386 -19.11 -16.29 -6.49
N ASN A 387 -18.47 -17.16 -5.70
CA ASN A 387 -19.07 -17.95 -4.66
C ASN A 387 -18.44 -17.57 -3.30
N PHE A 388 -19.20 -16.91 -2.44
CA PHE A 388 -18.78 -16.54 -1.09
C PHE A 388 -19.44 -17.46 -0.06
N THR A 389 -18.66 -18.10 0.80
CA THR A 389 -19.14 -18.90 1.93
C THR A 389 -18.66 -18.26 3.23
N GLY A 390 -19.55 -17.60 3.96
CA GLY A 390 -19.13 -16.83 5.12
C GLY A 390 -20.17 -15.87 5.68
N THR A 391 -19.73 -15.05 6.64
CA THR A 391 -20.54 -14.04 7.33
C THR A 391 -19.96 -12.65 7.14
N ILE A 392 -20.80 -11.63 7.21
CA ILE A 392 -20.41 -10.23 7.35
C ILE A 392 -20.99 -9.72 8.67
N LYS A 393 -20.15 -9.10 9.51
CA LYS A 393 -20.56 -8.57 10.82
C LYS A 393 -20.14 -7.12 10.97
N ILE A 394 -21.07 -6.31 11.47
CA ILE A 394 -20.77 -4.97 11.98
C ILE A 394 -20.50 -5.11 13.48
N VAL A 395 -19.35 -4.60 13.93
CA VAL A 395 -18.92 -4.65 15.34
C VAL A 395 -18.68 -3.25 15.87
N ASP A 396 -18.79 -3.05 17.19
CA ASP A 396 -18.41 -1.78 17.78
C ASP A 396 -16.90 -1.56 17.66
N ASN A 397 -16.47 -0.36 17.25
CA ASN A 397 -15.07 0.02 17.36
C ASN A 397 -14.65 0.02 18.85
N ALA A 398 -13.53 -0.63 19.15
CA ALA A 398 -13.06 -0.82 20.52
C ALA A 398 -12.72 0.49 21.25
N ASP A 399 -12.28 1.51 20.49
CA ASP A 399 -11.96 2.85 20.99
C ASP A 399 -13.18 3.79 20.97
N GLY A 400 -14.34 3.27 20.57
CA GLY A 400 -15.57 4.01 20.38
C GLY A 400 -15.54 4.89 19.14
N GLY A 401 -16.12 6.08 19.24
CA GLY A 401 -16.27 6.98 18.11
C GLY A 401 -17.68 6.98 17.53
N LYS A 402 -17.89 7.86 16.55
CA LYS A 402 -19.21 8.05 15.94
C LYS A 402 -19.41 7.02 14.84
N ALA A 403 -20.43 6.19 15.01
CA ALA A 403 -20.80 5.24 13.98
C ALA A 403 -21.10 5.93 12.64
N VAL A 404 -20.55 5.39 11.55
CA VAL A 404 -20.92 5.76 10.18
C VAL A 404 -22.30 5.16 9.85
N ALA A 405 -22.94 5.67 8.79
CA ALA A 405 -24.28 5.20 8.41
C ALA A 405 -24.23 3.92 7.57
N ASP A 406 -23.11 3.68 6.89
CA ASP A 406 -22.92 2.75 5.78
C ASP A 406 -21.78 1.77 6.02
N ASN A 407 -21.73 1.17 7.22
CA ASN A 407 -20.72 0.19 7.60
C ASN A 407 -20.60 -0.97 6.60
N ALA A 408 -21.72 -1.58 6.20
CA ALA A 408 -21.68 -2.72 5.28
C ALA A 408 -22.80 -2.62 4.23
N VAL A 409 -22.43 -2.20 3.03
CA VAL A 409 -23.30 -2.15 1.84
C VAL A 409 -22.88 -3.28 0.91
N VAL A 410 -23.81 -4.20 0.63
CA VAL A 410 -23.50 -5.41 -0.16
C VAL A 410 -24.35 -5.47 -1.42
N THR A 411 -23.70 -5.72 -2.55
CA THR A 411 -24.34 -6.06 -3.82
C THR A 411 -23.98 -7.50 -4.20
N VAL A 412 -25.00 -8.34 -4.38
CA VAL A 412 -24.86 -9.69 -4.93
C VAL A 412 -25.37 -9.65 -6.38
N GLU A 413 -24.47 -9.71 -7.35
CA GLU A 413 -24.83 -9.61 -8.76
C GLU A 413 -25.42 -10.90 -9.33
N GLU A 414 -26.03 -10.80 -10.50
CA GLU A 414 -26.54 -11.97 -11.23
C GLU A 414 -25.39 -12.95 -11.53
N GLY A 415 -25.60 -14.22 -11.17
CA GLY A 415 -24.59 -15.28 -11.30
C GLY A 415 -23.57 -15.34 -10.16
N ALA A 416 -23.70 -14.51 -9.11
CA ALA A 416 -22.99 -14.69 -7.85
C ALA A 416 -23.80 -15.55 -6.87
N THR A 417 -23.10 -16.26 -5.98
CA THR A 417 -23.68 -17.04 -4.89
C THR A 417 -23.08 -16.64 -3.55
N TRP A 418 -23.92 -16.47 -2.54
CA TRP A 418 -23.50 -16.29 -1.16
C TRP A 418 -24.13 -17.37 -0.27
N ASN A 419 -23.30 -18.20 0.34
CA ASN A 419 -23.69 -19.22 1.32
C ASN A 419 -23.43 -18.70 2.72
N LEU A 420 -24.49 -18.50 3.51
CA LEU A 420 -24.35 -18.07 4.89
C LEU A 420 -23.85 -19.23 5.75
N THR A 421 -22.93 -18.92 6.67
CA THR A 421 -22.43 -19.83 7.71
C THR A 421 -22.81 -19.36 9.12
N GLY A 422 -23.54 -18.26 9.22
CA GLY A 422 -24.00 -17.63 10.45
C GLY A 422 -24.94 -16.47 10.15
N ASP A 423 -25.55 -15.91 11.20
CA ASP A 423 -26.36 -14.70 11.06
C ASP A 423 -25.49 -13.50 10.67
N VAL A 424 -26.06 -12.62 9.86
CA VAL A 424 -25.38 -11.49 9.23
C VAL A 424 -26.11 -10.20 9.55
N THR A 425 -25.34 -9.13 9.79
CA THR A 425 -25.87 -7.77 9.96
C THR A 425 -25.27 -6.87 8.89
N LEU A 426 -26.13 -6.16 8.14
CA LEU A 426 -25.73 -5.25 7.07
C LEU A 426 -26.39 -3.88 7.23
N THR A 427 -25.79 -2.85 6.64
CA THR A 427 -26.51 -1.60 6.40
C THR A 427 -27.56 -1.80 5.33
N SER A 428 -27.18 -2.33 4.16
CA SER A 428 -28.09 -2.53 3.04
C SER A 428 -27.63 -3.66 2.13
N LEU A 429 -28.59 -4.23 1.39
CA LEU A 429 -28.38 -5.34 0.47
C LEU A 429 -29.10 -5.08 -0.85
N THR A 430 -28.36 -5.16 -1.96
CA THR A 430 -28.93 -5.29 -3.31
C THR A 430 -28.66 -6.69 -3.82
N ASN A 431 -29.70 -7.52 -3.97
CA ASN A 431 -29.54 -8.90 -4.44
C ASN A 431 -30.17 -9.11 -5.83
N LYS A 432 -29.35 -9.56 -6.78
CA LYS A 432 -29.73 -10.08 -8.10
C LYS A 432 -29.19 -11.51 -8.35
N GLY A 433 -28.43 -12.06 -7.39
CA GLY A 433 -27.86 -13.40 -7.44
C GLY A 433 -28.58 -14.38 -6.51
N THR A 434 -27.83 -15.38 -6.05
CA THR A 434 -28.35 -16.41 -5.14
C THR A 434 -27.79 -16.22 -3.73
N ILE A 435 -28.66 -16.21 -2.73
CA ILE A 435 -28.28 -16.24 -1.32
C ILE A 435 -28.85 -17.52 -0.72
N ASN A 436 -27.97 -18.40 -0.23
CA ASN A 436 -28.30 -19.61 0.48
C ASN A 436 -28.23 -19.33 1.98
N PHE A 437 -29.39 -19.12 2.59
CA PHE A 437 -29.48 -18.75 4.01
C PHE A 437 -29.02 -19.86 4.95
N ASN A 438 -29.11 -21.14 4.56
CA ASN A 438 -28.66 -22.29 5.36
C ASN A 438 -29.18 -22.32 6.81
N GLY A 439 -30.38 -21.77 7.05
CA GLY A 439 -30.98 -21.66 8.39
C GLY A 439 -30.59 -20.41 9.18
N HIS A 440 -29.80 -19.51 8.59
CA HIS A 440 -29.41 -18.21 9.13
C HIS A 440 -30.23 -17.07 8.55
N THR A 441 -29.98 -15.86 9.05
CA THR A 441 -30.70 -14.65 8.66
C THR A 441 -29.75 -13.52 8.27
N ILE A 442 -30.25 -12.59 7.45
CA ILE A 442 -29.63 -11.28 7.23
C ILE A 442 -30.52 -10.23 7.89
N THR A 443 -29.98 -9.49 8.85
CA THR A 443 -30.66 -8.35 9.48
C THR A 443 -30.10 -7.05 8.90
N LEU A 444 -30.97 -6.19 8.37
CA LEU A 444 -30.60 -4.88 7.84
C LEU A 444 -30.70 -3.81 8.93
N ALA A 445 -30.04 -2.67 8.72
CA ALA A 445 -30.03 -1.54 9.68
C ALA A 445 -31.42 -0.96 9.97
N ASP A 446 -32.40 -1.15 9.08
CA ASP A 446 -33.79 -0.74 9.31
C ASP A 446 -34.63 -1.77 10.11
N GLY A 447 -34.01 -2.88 10.53
CA GLY A 447 -34.64 -3.97 11.27
C GLY A 447 -35.28 -5.05 10.38
N THR A 448 -35.19 -4.93 9.05
CA THR A 448 -35.67 -5.96 8.13
C THR A 448 -34.86 -7.24 8.29
N VAL A 449 -35.55 -8.39 8.39
CA VAL A 449 -34.93 -9.72 8.50
C VAL A 449 -35.25 -10.55 7.26
N LEU A 450 -34.20 -11.02 6.56
CA LEU A 450 -34.28 -11.91 5.40
C LEU A 450 -33.89 -13.34 5.81
N LYS A 451 -34.58 -14.35 5.26
CA LYS A 451 -34.40 -15.76 5.63
C LYS A 451 -34.85 -16.72 4.51
#